data_AF-A0AAN5Z2Y4-F1
#
_entry.id   AF-A0AAN5Z2Y4-F1
#
_cell.length_a   1.000
_cell.length_b   1.000
_cell.length_c   1.000
_cell.angle_alpha   90.00
_cell.angle_beta   90.00
_cell.angle_gamma   90.00
#
_symmetry.space_group_name_H-M   'P 1'
#
loop_
_entity.id
_entity.type
_entity.pdbx_description
1 polymer ?
#
loop_
_entity_poly.entity_id
_entity_poly.type
_entity_poly.pdbx_seq_one_letter_code
_entity_poly.pdbx_strand_id
1 'polypeptide(L)'
;MPLKVATSLREQSYALGWARTQLPNQVSEITGNSVLLEDYPHLGSYENRPFLFHLSGNNIGCSSSVYLMPELDIGIVVLGNSLGHCDATDRTCQILTEAYLNHNTKIDSPFFVSSAASKGHSAMERVQDSLEREREPSEPPINLGVYKGFFWHTSRQFYIQVLLNANGELAMLVQGRNTEKYILLHYHRHTFVFNETFDQVVQRGKWCRPYWFYKIHFVWRDEEVVALRWKIDDTQEEGCVFE
;
A
#
# COMPACT_ATOMS: atom_id res chain seq x y z
N MET A 1 -0.35 -10.40 -5.88
CA MET A 1 0.98 -10.91 -5.50
C MET A 1 0.90 -12.43 -5.58
N PRO A 2 1.80 -13.13 -6.30
CA PRO A 2 1.83 -14.59 -6.27
C PRO A 2 2.15 -15.06 -4.84
N LEU A 3 1.50 -16.16 -4.39
CA LEU A 3 1.78 -16.78 -3.10
C LEU A 3 3.28 -17.08 -3.01
N LYS A 4 3.90 -16.83 -1.85
CA LYS A 4 5.28 -17.27 -1.64
C LYS A 4 5.20 -18.78 -1.56
N VAL A 5 5.59 -19.47 -2.64
CA VAL A 5 5.60 -20.94 -2.69
C VAL A 5 6.51 -21.44 -1.59
N ALA A 6 5.94 -21.81 -0.45
CA ALA A 6 6.66 -22.55 0.56
C ALA A 6 7.05 -23.90 -0.06
N THR A 7 8.33 -24.26 0.02
CA THR A 7 8.84 -25.61 -0.26
C THR A 7 8.34 -26.58 0.83
N SER A 8 7.02 -26.74 0.94
CA SER A 8 6.34 -27.47 2.01
C SER A 8 5.31 -28.43 1.42
N LEU A 9 5.15 -29.58 2.09
CA LEU A 9 4.23 -30.69 1.80
C LEU A 9 2.72 -30.32 1.70
N ARG A 10 2.34 -29.03 1.79
CA ARG A 10 0.95 -28.56 1.79
C ARG A 10 0.62 -27.75 0.55
N GLU A 11 -0.52 -28.05 -0.05
CA GLU A 11 -0.96 -27.42 -1.29
C GLU A 11 -1.52 -26.02 -1.03
N GLN A 12 -0.81 -25.02 -1.57
CA GLN A 12 -1.31 -23.68 -1.80
C GLN A 12 -1.30 -23.42 -3.31
N SER A 13 -2.41 -22.95 -3.85
CA SER A 13 -2.53 -22.60 -5.27
C SER A 13 -3.35 -21.35 -5.44
N TYR A 14 -3.02 -20.53 -6.45
CA TYR A 14 -3.75 -19.30 -6.76
C TYR A 14 -4.23 -19.31 -8.20
N ALA A 15 -5.50 -19.00 -8.42
CA ALA A 15 -6.08 -18.82 -9.75
C ALA A 15 -7.27 -17.87 -9.69
N LEU A 16 -7.37 -16.96 -10.67
CA LEU A 16 -8.55 -16.10 -10.87
C LEU A 16 -8.98 -15.31 -9.62
N GLY A 17 -8.03 -14.83 -8.82
CA GLY A 17 -8.33 -14.07 -7.59
C GLY A 17 -8.57 -14.92 -6.34
N TRP A 18 -8.63 -16.25 -6.49
CA TRP A 18 -8.82 -17.19 -5.38
C TRP A 18 -7.51 -17.87 -5.02
N ALA A 19 -7.25 -17.96 -3.73
CA ALA A 19 -6.25 -18.86 -3.18
C ALA A 19 -6.96 -20.09 -2.60
N ARG A 20 -6.39 -21.26 -2.85
CA ARG A 20 -6.74 -22.52 -2.17
C ARG A 20 -5.60 -22.83 -1.21
N THR A 21 -5.93 -23.14 0.04
CA THR A 21 -4.98 -23.42 1.11
C THR A 21 -5.44 -24.63 1.92
N GLN A 22 -4.58 -25.62 2.10
CA GLN A 22 -4.84 -26.69 3.08
C GLN A 22 -4.50 -26.23 4.50
N LEU A 23 -5.43 -26.32 5.45
CA LEU A 23 -5.17 -25.97 6.85
C LEU A 23 -4.42 -27.11 7.59
N PRO A 24 -3.56 -26.82 8.60
CA PRO A 24 -3.29 -25.48 9.11
C PRO A 24 -2.26 -24.72 8.26
N ASN A 25 -2.49 -23.44 7.97
CA ASN A 25 -1.56 -22.64 7.16
C ASN A 25 -1.82 -21.13 7.27
N GLN A 26 -0.91 -20.32 6.75
CA GLN A 26 -1.11 -18.88 6.58
C GLN A 26 -2.12 -18.58 5.45
N VAL A 27 -3.00 -17.60 5.69
CA VAL A 27 -4.12 -17.29 4.76
C VAL A 27 -4.19 -15.81 4.35
N SER A 28 -3.44 -14.91 4.99
CA SER A 28 -3.44 -13.46 4.69
C SER A 28 -2.53 -13.02 3.53
N GLU A 29 -1.87 -13.94 2.81
CA GLU A 29 -0.83 -13.58 1.83
C GLU A 29 -1.33 -12.75 0.65
N ILE A 30 -2.60 -12.91 0.28
CA ILE A 30 -3.23 -12.18 -0.82
C ILE A 30 -4.02 -10.95 -0.36
N THR A 31 -3.94 -10.59 0.93
CA THR A 31 -4.76 -9.53 1.54
C THR A 31 -3.93 -8.29 1.86
N GLY A 32 -4.62 -7.20 2.22
CA GLY A 32 -3.96 -5.96 2.68
C GLY A 32 -3.14 -6.16 3.96
N ASN A 33 -3.35 -7.28 4.66
CA ASN A 33 -2.55 -7.61 5.83
C ASN A 33 -1.14 -8.10 5.47
N SER A 34 -0.89 -8.71 4.30
CA SER A 34 0.35 -9.44 3.98
C SER A 34 1.70 -8.76 4.29
N VAL A 35 1.74 -7.43 4.33
CA VAL A 35 2.96 -6.62 4.53
C VAL A 35 3.06 -5.95 5.90
N LEU A 36 2.08 -6.15 6.79
CA LEU A 36 2.04 -5.47 8.08
C LEU A 36 2.91 -6.16 9.13
N LEU A 37 2.85 -7.48 9.25
CA LEU A 37 3.56 -8.25 10.27
C LEU A 37 4.72 -9.05 9.66
N GLU A 38 5.70 -9.39 10.48
CA GLU A 38 6.79 -10.28 10.08
C GLU A 38 6.31 -11.74 10.14
N ASP A 39 5.58 -12.07 11.22
CA ASP A 39 4.99 -13.38 11.44
C ASP A 39 3.46 -13.32 11.44
N TYR A 40 2.84 -14.33 10.82
CA TYR A 40 1.40 -14.53 10.78
C TYR A 40 1.01 -15.85 11.43
N PRO A 41 -0.17 -15.91 12.07
CA PRO A 41 -0.64 -17.15 12.63
C PRO A 41 -1.03 -18.13 11.51
N HIS A 42 -0.86 -19.42 11.81
CA HIS A 42 -1.40 -20.48 10.97
C HIS A 42 -2.83 -20.76 11.42
N LEU A 43 -3.79 -20.60 10.51
CA LEU A 43 -5.21 -20.86 10.73
C LEU A 43 -5.46 -22.38 10.78
N GLY A 44 -6.27 -22.88 11.72
CA GLY A 44 -6.64 -24.28 11.85
C GLY A 44 -5.71 -25.12 12.74
N SER A 45 -5.93 -26.44 12.74
CA SER A 45 -5.10 -27.39 13.51
C SER A 45 -4.70 -28.62 12.71
N TYR A 46 -3.82 -29.44 13.27
CA TYR A 46 -3.37 -30.69 12.65
C TYR A 46 -4.38 -31.84 12.79
N GLU A 47 -5.37 -31.69 13.68
CA GLU A 47 -6.40 -32.71 13.94
C GLU A 47 -7.39 -32.80 12.77
N ASN A 48 -7.76 -31.65 12.19
CA ASN A 48 -8.65 -31.55 11.03
C ASN A 48 -8.09 -30.54 10.02
N ARG A 49 -7.94 -30.98 8.76
CA ARG A 49 -7.14 -30.30 7.73
C ARG A 49 -7.96 -29.97 6.48
N PRO A 50 -9.07 -29.20 6.61
CA PRO A 50 -9.93 -28.89 5.48
C PRO A 50 -9.20 -28.01 4.45
N PHE A 51 -9.61 -28.10 3.19
CA PHE A 51 -9.29 -27.07 2.21
C PHE A 51 -10.09 -25.80 2.45
N LEU A 52 -9.39 -24.68 2.48
CA LEU A 52 -9.94 -23.34 2.49
C LEU A 52 -9.72 -22.68 1.13
N PHE A 53 -10.79 -22.25 0.49
CA PHE A 53 -10.73 -21.32 -0.63
C PHE A 53 -10.98 -19.91 -0.11
N HIS A 54 -10.07 -18.99 -0.38
CA HIS A 54 -10.20 -17.62 0.08
C HIS A 54 -9.91 -16.61 -1.02
N LEU A 55 -10.60 -15.49 -0.92
CA LEU A 55 -10.48 -14.34 -1.81
C LEU A 55 -10.50 -13.08 -0.94
N SER A 56 -9.65 -12.12 -1.29
CA SER A 56 -9.67 -10.78 -0.72
C SER A 56 -9.91 -9.78 -1.84
N GLY A 57 -10.93 -8.95 -1.65
CA GLY A 57 -11.23 -7.80 -2.47
C GLY A 57 -10.86 -6.55 -1.70
N ASN A 58 -10.12 -5.65 -2.35
CA ASN A 58 -9.75 -4.40 -1.71
C ASN A 58 -9.82 -3.28 -2.73
N ASN A 59 -10.70 -2.33 -2.48
CA ASN A 59 -10.79 -1.08 -3.19
C ASN A 59 -10.74 0.06 -2.16
N ILE A 60 -10.43 1.26 -2.63
CA ILE A 60 -10.38 2.42 -1.76
C ILE A 60 -11.74 2.61 -1.07
N GLY A 61 -11.74 2.57 0.27
CA GLY A 61 -12.94 2.73 1.09
C GLY A 61 -13.87 1.52 1.14
N CYS A 62 -13.55 0.42 0.46
CA CYS A 62 -14.35 -0.82 0.49
C CYS A 62 -13.45 -2.05 0.47
N SER A 63 -13.62 -2.95 1.44
CA SER A 63 -12.90 -4.23 1.52
C SER A 63 -13.88 -5.39 1.56
N SER A 64 -13.42 -6.56 1.14
CA SER A 64 -14.16 -7.80 1.24
C SER A 64 -13.22 -8.98 1.44
N SER A 65 -13.70 -9.97 2.17
CA SER A 65 -13.03 -11.25 2.31
C SER A 65 -14.06 -12.37 2.26
N VAL A 66 -13.74 -13.42 1.52
CA VAL A 66 -14.61 -14.60 1.35
C VAL A 66 -13.80 -15.84 1.65
N TYR A 67 -14.28 -16.68 2.57
CA TYR A 67 -13.66 -17.92 3.01
C TYR A 67 -14.67 -19.06 2.81
N LEU A 68 -14.31 -20.06 2.00
CA LEU A 68 -15.16 -21.22 1.69
C LEU A 68 -14.44 -22.50 2.11
N MET A 69 -15.13 -23.35 2.87
CA MET A 69 -14.65 -24.68 3.25
C MET A 69 -15.69 -25.73 2.84
N PRO A 70 -15.67 -26.18 1.57
CA PRO A 70 -16.71 -27.07 1.03
C PRO A 70 -16.86 -28.39 1.78
N GLU A 71 -15.76 -28.96 2.29
CA GLU A 71 -15.77 -30.20 3.07
C GLU A 71 -16.61 -30.09 4.36
N LEU A 72 -16.77 -28.88 4.87
CA LEU A 72 -17.52 -28.59 6.09
C LEU A 72 -18.87 -27.92 5.80
N ASP A 73 -19.21 -27.69 4.53
CA ASP A 73 -20.39 -26.94 4.08
C ASP A 73 -20.48 -25.51 4.69
N ILE A 74 -19.36 -24.78 4.64
CA ILE A 74 -19.25 -23.42 5.21
C ILE A 74 -18.83 -22.41 4.17
N GLY A 75 -19.49 -21.26 4.22
CA GLY A 75 -19.03 -20.02 3.61
C GLY A 75 -19.10 -18.87 4.60
N ILE A 76 -18.02 -18.08 4.69
CA ILE A 76 -17.93 -16.85 5.46
C ILE A 76 -17.68 -15.71 4.47
N VAL A 77 -18.52 -14.68 4.51
CA VAL A 77 -18.40 -13.49 3.67
C VAL A 77 -18.43 -12.27 4.58
N VAL A 78 -17.38 -11.46 4.52
CA VAL A 78 -17.27 -10.21 5.29
C VAL A 78 -17.05 -9.07 4.31
N LEU A 79 -17.84 -8.01 4.47
CA LEU A 79 -17.77 -6.78 3.69
C LEU A 79 -17.48 -5.60 4.62
N GLY A 80 -16.57 -4.72 4.19
CA GLY A 80 -16.20 -3.49 4.87
C GLY A 80 -16.42 -2.28 3.96
N ASN A 81 -16.88 -1.17 4.54
CA ASN A 81 -17.14 0.09 3.86
C ASN A 81 -16.26 1.24 4.40
N SER A 82 -15.07 0.89 4.89
CA SER A 82 -14.08 1.85 5.36
C SER A 82 -12.67 1.40 5.01
N LEU A 83 -11.77 2.37 4.96
CA LEU A 83 -10.33 2.13 4.90
C LEU A 83 -9.80 2.08 6.33
N GLY A 84 -9.61 0.87 6.85
CA GLY A 84 -9.08 0.64 8.20
C GLY A 84 -7.56 0.69 8.28
N HIS A 85 -7.02 0.65 9.51
CA HIS A 85 -5.58 0.51 9.76
C HIS A 85 -5.05 -0.92 9.52
N CYS A 86 -5.93 -1.87 9.20
CA CYS A 86 -5.55 -3.18 8.70
C CYS A 86 -6.72 -3.71 7.86
N ASP A 87 -6.53 -4.84 7.18
CA ASP A 87 -7.64 -5.51 6.50
C ASP A 87 -8.49 -6.26 7.53
N ALA A 88 -9.47 -5.54 8.08
CA ALA A 88 -10.38 -6.04 9.09
C ALA A 88 -11.26 -7.19 8.57
N THR A 89 -11.61 -7.18 7.27
CA THR A 89 -12.47 -8.22 6.69
C THR A 89 -11.78 -9.58 6.71
N ASP A 90 -10.51 -9.62 6.35
CA ASP A 90 -9.68 -10.83 6.40
C ASP A 90 -9.52 -11.32 7.84
N ARG A 91 -9.28 -10.40 8.80
CA ARG A 91 -9.19 -10.76 10.22
C ARG A 91 -10.49 -11.32 10.78
N THR A 92 -11.63 -10.75 10.42
CA THR A 92 -12.94 -11.29 10.82
C THR A 92 -13.17 -12.69 10.26
N CYS A 93 -12.84 -12.93 8.98
CA CYS A 93 -12.92 -14.28 8.40
C CYS A 93 -12.07 -15.30 9.17
N GLN A 94 -10.84 -14.94 9.54
CA GLN A 94 -9.96 -15.81 10.33
C GLN A 94 -10.54 -16.11 11.70
N ILE A 95 -10.99 -15.09 12.43
CA ILE A 95 -11.58 -15.25 13.77
C ILE A 95 -12.83 -16.15 13.71
N LEU A 96 -13.71 -15.95 12.74
CA LEU A 96 -14.91 -16.77 12.56
C LEU A 96 -14.56 -18.22 12.17
N THR A 97 -13.52 -18.41 11.35
CA THR A 97 -13.03 -19.74 10.98
C THR A 97 -12.46 -20.48 12.19
N GLU A 98 -11.62 -19.84 13.00
CA GLU A 98 -11.09 -20.41 14.25
C GLU A 98 -12.20 -20.75 15.25
N ALA A 99 -13.17 -19.86 15.39
CA ALA A 99 -14.32 -20.08 16.27
C ALA A 99 -15.14 -21.30 15.81
N TYR A 100 -15.33 -21.47 14.50
CA TYR A 100 -16.02 -22.63 13.95
C TYR A 100 -15.23 -23.92 14.13
N LEU A 101 -13.94 -23.95 13.73
CA LEU A 101 -13.11 -25.15 13.82
C LEU A 101 -12.88 -25.60 15.26
N ASN A 102 -12.93 -24.66 16.21
CA ASN A 102 -12.95 -24.87 17.65
C ASN A 102 -11.91 -25.90 18.17
N HIS A 103 -10.71 -25.90 17.62
CA HIS A 103 -9.64 -26.80 18.07
C HIS A 103 -8.98 -26.31 19.37
N ASN A 104 -8.17 -27.18 19.98
CA ASN A 104 -7.55 -26.95 21.29
C ASN A 104 -6.52 -25.80 21.30
N THR A 105 -5.76 -25.64 20.21
CA THR A 105 -4.76 -24.57 20.09
C THR A 105 -5.42 -23.29 19.60
N LYS A 106 -5.53 -22.23 20.41
CA LYS A 106 -6.18 -20.99 19.99
C LYS A 106 -5.17 -19.99 19.44
N ILE A 107 -5.52 -19.30 18.34
CA ILE A 107 -4.78 -18.14 17.85
C ILE A 107 -5.07 -16.93 18.74
N ASP A 108 -4.02 -16.22 19.17
CA ASP A 108 -4.13 -14.93 19.86
C ASP A 108 -4.56 -13.81 18.89
N SER A 109 -5.82 -13.86 18.48
CA SER A 109 -6.39 -12.92 17.52
C SER A 109 -6.30 -11.46 17.99
N PRO A 110 -6.58 -11.11 19.27
CA PRO A 110 -6.39 -9.75 19.77
C PRO A 110 -4.97 -9.21 19.55
N PHE A 111 -3.94 -10.03 19.81
CA PHE A 111 -2.55 -9.64 19.56
C PHE A 111 -2.28 -9.34 18.09
N PHE A 112 -2.67 -10.23 17.17
CA PHE A 112 -2.40 -10.04 15.74
C PHE A 112 -3.19 -8.86 15.15
N VAL A 113 -4.43 -8.67 15.56
CA VAL A 113 -5.28 -7.55 15.11
C VAL A 113 -4.72 -6.22 15.62
N SER A 114 -4.44 -6.11 16.91
CA SER A 114 -3.89 -4.88 17.50
C SER A 114 -2.53 -4.54 16.91
N SER A 115 -1.63 -5.53 16.77
CA SER A 115 -0.31 -5.32 16.16
C SER A 115 -0.39 -4.83 14.72
N ALA A 116 -1.27 -5.44 13.90
CA ALA A 116 -1.46 -5.03 12.51
C ALA A 116 -2.06 -3.61 12.43
N ALA A 117 -3.08 -3.32 13.24
CA ALA A 117 -3.70 -2.00 13.29
C ALA A 117 -2.72 -0.92 13.78
N SER A 118 -1.92 -1.18 14.81
CA SER A 118 -0.88 -0.24 15.29
C SER A 118 0.15 0.05 14.21
N LYS A 119 0.56 -0.96 13.43
CA LYS A 119 1.46 -0.75 12.29
C LYS A 119 0.79 0.02 11.16
N GLY A 120 -0.46 -0.24 10.81
CA GLY A 120 -1.13 0.57 9.80
C GLY A 120 -1.40 2.01 10.24
N HIS A 121 -1.67 2.23 11.53
CA HIS A 121 -1.85 3.56 12.12
C HIS A 121 -0.58 4.42 11.98
N SER A 122 0.58 3.84 12.31
CA SER A 122 1.88 4.50 12.21
C SER A 122 2.49 4.47 10.79
N ALA A 123 1.70 4.15 9.75
CA ALA A 123 2.25 3.96 8.41
C ALA A 123 2.86 5.24 7.82
N MET A 124 2.18 6.38 7.95
CA MET A 124 2.72 7.66 7.45
C MET A 124 3.84 8.21 8.34
N GLU A 125 3.86 7.87 9.63
CA GLU A 125 4.99 8.18 10.52
C GLU A 125 6.26 7.46 10.04
N ARG A 126 6.16 6.15 9.72
CA ARG A 126 7.30 5.41 9.15
C ARG A 126 7.75 5.95 7.80
N VAL A 127 6.83 6.43 6.98
CA VAL A 127 7.17 7.15 5.74
C VAL A 127 7.99 8.39 6.07
N GLN A 128 7.52 9.22 7.00
CA GLN A 128 8.23 10.41 7.43
C GLN A 128 9.61 10.09 7.99
N ASP A 129 9.72 9.11 8.89
CA ASP A 129 11.01 8.69 9.47
C ASP A 129 12.00 8.21 8.41
N SER A 130 11.51 7.48 7.41
CA SER A 130 12.35 6.99 6.31
C SER A 130 12.79 8.13 5.39
N LEU A 131 11.91 9.10 5.14
CA LEU A 131 12.28 10.33 4.43
C LEU A 131 13.33 11.11 5.22
N GLU A 132 13.17 11.32 6.52
CA GLU A 132 14.17 12.07 7.29
C GLU A 132 15.51 11.34 7.37
N ARG A 133 15.51 10.00 7.50
CA ARG A 133 16.75 9.20 7.51
C ARG A 133 17.57 9.34 6.22
N GLU A 134 16.90 9.47 5.08
CA GLU A 134 17.56 9.64 3.77
C GLU A 134 17.73 11.11 3.36
N ARG A 135 17.36 12.06 4.22
CA ARG A 135 17.52 13.48 3.89
C ARG A 135 18.99 13.84 3.92
N GLU A 136 19.43 14.49 2.85
CA GLU A 136 20.78 15.03 2.74
C GLU A 136 20.77 16.54 3.03
N PRO A 137 21.84 17.11 3.61
CA PRO A 137 21.97 18.55 3.74
C PRO A 137 21.93 19.24 2.38
N SER A 138 21.01 20.19 2.23
CA SER A 138 20.89 20.99 1.01
C SER A 138 20.21 22.31 1.32
N GLU A 139 20.69 23.38 0.70
CA GLU A 139 19.97 24.65 0.70
C GLU A 139 18.75 24.56 -0.21
N PRO A 140 17.62 25.18 0.16
CA PRO A 140 16.47 25.31 -0.73
C PRO A 140 16.84 26.13 -1.98
N PRO A 141 16.24 25.82 -3.15
CA PRO A 141 16.45 26.62 -4.36
C PRO A 141 15.98 28.06 -4.17
N ILE A 142 16.81 29.03 -4.63
CA ILE A 142 16.51 30.47 -4.53
C ILE A 142 15.27 30.84 -5.36
N ASN A 143 15.13 30.25 -6.56
CA ASN A 143 14.04 30.53 -7.48
C ASN A 143 13.23 29.26 -7.76
N LEU A 144 12.08 29.11 -7.11
CA LEU A 144 11.17 27.98 -7.36
C LEU A 144 10.47 28.05 -8.73
N GLY A 145 10.48 29.21 -9.39
CA GLY A 145 9.82 29.41 -10.68
C GLY A 145 10.39 28.56 -11.82
N VAL A 146 11.64 28.11 -11.70
CA VAL A 146 12.35 27.27 -12.68
C VAL A 146 11.77 25.85 -12.79
N TYR A 147 11.04 25.38 -11.76
CA TYR A 147 10.43 24.05 -11.74
C TYR A 147 9.03 24.01 -12.35
N LYS A 148 8.46 25.17 -12.71
CA LYS A 148 7.11 25.24 -13.29
C LYS A 148 7.11 24.65 -14.70
N GLY A 149 6.09 23.86 -15.02
CA GLY A 149 5.98 23.29 -16.34
C GLY A 149 4.89 22.24 -16.46
N PHE A 150 4.79 21.67 -17.66
CA PHE A 150 3.99 20.50 -17.97
C PHE A 150 4.95 19.38 -18.35
N PHE A 151 5.08 18.39 -17.49
CA PHE A 151 5.97 17.25 -17.70
C PHE A 151 5.14 16.08 -18.19
N TRP A 152 5.34 15.69 -19.44
CA TRP A 152 4.56 14.64 -20.10
C TRP A 152 5.28 13.31 -20.01
N HIS A 153 4.56 12.27 -19.59
CA HIS A 153 5.04 10.91 -19.76
C HIS A 153 5.25 10.61 -21.25
N THR A 154 6.19 9.72 -21.59
CA THR A 154 6.54 9.36 -22.97
C THR A 154 5.34 8.90 -23.79
N SER A 155 4.32 8.29 -23.16
CA SER A 155 3.08 7.89 -23.84
C SER A 155 2.18 9.05 -24.28
N ARG A 156 2.45 10.28 -23.83
CA ARG A 156 1.64 11.50 -24.04
C ARG A 156 0.17 11.40 -23.58
N GLN A 157 -0.17 10.40 -22.78
CA GLN A 157 -1.51 10.23 -22.20
C GLN A 157 -1.64 10.74 -20.77
N PHE A 158 -0.50 10.99 -20.12
CA PHE A 158 -0.41 11.35 -18.72
C PHE A 158 0.64 12.44 -18.53
N TYR A 159 0.30 13.49 -17.78
CA TYR A 159 1.25 14.56 -17.45
C TYR A 159 1.11 15.00 -16.00
N ILE A 160 2.19 15.64 -15.54
CA ILE A 160 2.26 16.33 -14.26
C ILE A 160 2.42 17.81 -14.54
N GLN A 161 1.50 18.62 -14.04
CA GLN A 161 1.64 20.07 -14.07
C GLN A 161 2.26 20.54 -12.76
N VAL A 162 3.32 21.33 -12.85
CA VAL A 162 3.95 21.99 -11.71
C VAL A 162 3.75 23.48 -11.83
N LEU A 163 3.24 24.11 -10.77
CA LEU A 163 2.96 25.54 -10.72
C LEU A 163 3.32 26.13 -9.37
N LEU A 164 3.39 27.46 -9.29
CA LEU A 164 3.45 28.18 -8.03
C LEU A 164 2.02 28.51 -7.58
N ASN A 165 1.70 28.21 -6.33
CA ASN A 165 0.42 28.59 -5.74
C ASN A 165 0.43 30.09 -5.36
N ALA A 166 -0.71 30.58 -4.82
CA ALA A 166 -0.84 31.97 -4.40
C ALA A 166 0.14 32.40 -3.30
N ASN A 167 0.68 31.44 -2.54
CA ASN A 167 1.65 31.67 -1.48
C ASN A 167 3.11 31.60 -1.98
N GLY A 168 3.33 31.35 -3.29
CA GLY A 168 4.66 31.17 -3.86
C GLY A 168 5.26 29.78 -3.59
N GLU A 169 4.48 28.80 -3.14
CA GLU A 169 4.92 27.42 -2.93
C GLU A 169 4.72 26.60 -4.21
N LEU A 170 5.60 25.63 -4.45
CA LEU A 170 5.40 24.69 -5.55
C LEU A 170 4.22 23.76 -5.27
N ALA A 171 3.40 23.55 -6.28
CA ALA A 171 2.34 22.57 -6.27
C ALA A 171 2.39 21.72 -7.53
N MET A 172 2.16 20.43 -7.34
CA MET A 172 1.99 19.42 -8.38
C MET A 172 0.50 19.14 -8.56
N LEU A 173 0.04 19.05 -9.82
CA LEU A 173 -1.28 18.57 -10.19
C LEU A 173 -1.12 17.39 -11.13
N VAL A 174 -1.70 16.26 -10.74
CA VAL A 174 -1.78 15.09 -11.63
C VAL A 174 -2.85 15.33 -12.68
N GLN A 175 -2.46 15.29 -13.97
CA GLN A 175 -3.34 15.60 -15.11
C GLN A 175 -4.00 16.99 -15.03
N GLY A 176 -3.34 17.96 -14.38
CA GLY A 176 -3.89 19.32 -14.20
C GLY A 176 -5.15 19.39 -13.33
N ARG A 177 -5.47 18.32 -12.59
CA ARG A 177 -6.70 18.25 -11.77
C ARG A 177 -6.48 18.87 -10.41
N ASN A 178 -7.31 19.84 -10.04
CA ASN A 178 -7.26 20.45 -8.70
C ASN A 178 -7.59 19.45 -7.57
N THR A 179 -8.39 18.42 -7.84
CA THR A 179 -8.66 17.34 -6.88
C THR A 179 -7.44 16.47 -6.59
N GLU A 180 -6.45 16.48 -7.49
CA GLU A 180 -5.19 15.74 -7.40
C GLU A 180 -4.01 16.69 -7.23
N LYS A 181 -4.23 17.76 -6.47
CA LYS A 181 -3.22 18.77 -6.16
C LYS A 181 -2.43 18.37 -4.91
N TYR A 182 -1.12 18.59 -4.96
CA TYR A 182 -0.17 18.32 -3.90
C TYR A 182 0.77 19.50 -3.72
N ILE A 183 1.08 19.89 -2.49
CA ILE A 183 2.15 20.85 -2.22
C ILE A 183 3.48 20.10 -2.26
N LEU A 184 4.45 20.67 -2.97
CA LEU A 184 5.80 20.13 -3.05
C LEU A 184 6.69 20.82 -2.02
N LEU A 185 7.17 20.05 -1.05
CA LEU A 185 8.09 20.51 -0.03
C LEU A 185 9.52 20.19 -0.46
N HIS A 186 10.42 21.17 -0.39
CA HIS A 186 11.83 20.94 -0.69
C HIS A 186 12.39 19.86 0.25
N TYR A 187 13.05 18.87 -0.33
CA TYR A 187 13.60 17.75 0.42
C TYR A 187 15.13 17.82 0.45
N HIS A 188 15.78 17.74 -0.71
CA HIS A 188 17.19 18.05 -0.91
C HIS A 188 17.47 18.24 -2.40
N ARG A 189 18.48 19.03 -2.76
CA ARG A 189 18.87 19.31 -4.15
C ARG A 189 17.66 19.71 -5.00
N HIS A 190 17.39 18.95 -6.07
CA HIS A 190 16.27 19.11 -6.98
C HIS A 190 15.16 18.09 -6.71
N THR A 191 15.11 17.55 -5.49
CA THR A 191 14.12 16.59 -5.04
C THR A 191 13.14 17.26 -4.09
N PHE A 192 11.86 17.00 -4.32
CA PHE A 192 10.74 17.47 -3.50
C PHE A 192 9.93 16.29 -3.03
N VAL A 193 9.23 16.46 -1.90
CA VAL A 193 8.28 15.48 -1.39
C VAL A 193 6.86 16.02 -1.34
N PHE A 194 5.91 15.10 -1.41
CA PHE A 194 4.47 15.40 -1.35
C PHE A 194 3.71 14.46 -0.40
N ASN A 195 4.42 13.84 0.55
CA ASN A 195 3.76 13.01 1.56
C ASN A 195 2.79 13.86 2.40
N GLU A 196 1.69 13.25 2.78
CA GLU A 196 0.62 13.85 3.57
C GLU A 196 0.50 13.11 4.91
N THR A 197 -0.37 13.59 5.80
CA THR A 197 -0.73 12.82 7.00
C THR A 197 -1.55 11.59 6.62
N PHE A 198 -1.66 10.62 7.54
CA PHE A 198 -2.50 9.44 7.33
C PHE A 198 -3.95 9.83 7.00
N ASP A 199 -4.53 10.75 7.77
CA ASP A 199 -5.91 11.19 7.59
C ASP A 199 -6.13 11.85 6.22
N GLN A 200 -5.19 12.64 5.73
CA GLN A 200 -5.25 13.26 4.40
C GLN A 200 -5.20 12.20 3.29
N VAL A 201 -4.32 11.21 3.41
CA VAL A 201 -4.23 10.08 2.47
C VAL A 201 -5.54 9.30 2.42
N VAL A 202 -6.12 8.99 3.58
CA VAL A 202 -7.41 8.28 3.68
C VAL A 202 -8.57 9.12 3.16
N GLN A 203 -8.61 10.43 3.47
CA GLN A 203 -9.65 11.34 3.01
C GLN A 203 -9.68 11.45 1.47
N ARG A 204 -8.51 11.39 0.83
CA ARG A 204 -8.38 11.33 -0.63
C ARG A 204 -8.71 9.95 -1.21
N GLY A 205 -8.99 8.98 -0.37
CA GLY A 205 -9.20 7.60 -0.78
C GLY A 205 -7.92 7.02 -1.40
N LYS A 206 -6.80 7.03 -0.69
CA LYS A 206 -5.56 6.46 -1.19
C LYS A 206 -4.96 5.50 -0.18
N TRP A 207 -4.16 4.57 -0.70
CA TRP A 207 -3.31 3.72 0.13
C TRP A 207 -2.07 4.50 0.55
N CYS A 208 -1.63 4.28 1.79
CA CYS A 208 -0.28 4.63 2.19
C CYS A 208 0.71 3.88 1.29
N ARG A 209 1.68 4.61 0.73
CA ARG A 209 2.70 4.06 -0.18
C ARG A 209 4.05 4.01 0.54
N PRO A 210 5.02 3.23 0.04
CA PRO A 210 6.39 3.31 0.53
C PRO A 210 6.95 4.74 0.39
N TYR A 211 7.91 5.10 1.24
CA TYR A 211 8.43 6.47 1.30
C TYR A 211 8.98 7.00 -0.04
N TRP A 212 9.60 6.14 -0.85
CA TRP A 212 10.15 6.52 -2.15
C TRP A 212 9.09 7.00 -3.15
N PHE A 213 7.84 6.58 -2.99
CA PHE A 213 6.73 7.00 -3.85
C PHE A 213 6.46 8.49 -3.73
N TYR A 214 6.72 9.06 -2.55
CA TYR A 214 6.44 10.46 -2.25
C TYR A 214 7.55 11.41 -2.69
N LYS A 215 8.57 10.92 -3.42
CA LYS A 215 9.68 11.72 -3.93
C LYS A 215 9.47 12.05 -5.41
N ILE A 216 9.68 13.31 -5.76
CA ILE A 216 9.75 13.83 -7.12
C ILE A 216 11.13 14.42 -7.33
N HIS A 217 11.84 13.96 -8.35
CA HIS A 217 13.17 14.48 -8.70
C HIS A 217 13.13 15.22 -10.03
N PHE A 218 13.50 16.49 -10.03
CA PHE A 218 13.64 17.27 -11.25
C PHE A 218 15.02 17.05 -11.87
N VAL A 219 15.03 16.72 -13.15
CA VAL A 219 16.25 16.49 -13.93
C VAL A 219 16.66 17.79 -14.59
N TRP A 220 17.91 18.16 -14.37
CA TRP A 220 18.51 19.37 -14.92
C TRP A 220 19.39 19.05 -16.12
N ARG A 221 19.41 19.97 -17.08
CA ARG A 221 20.41 20.05 -18.12
C ARG A 221 20.85 21.51 -18.19
N ASP A 222 22.12 21.75 -17.95
CA ASP A 222 22.68 23.09 -17.82
C ASP A 222 21.94 23.90 -16.75
N GLU A 223 21.22 24.96 -17.13
CA GLU A 223 20.48 25.86 -16.23
C GLU A 223 18.96 25.66 -16.29
N GLU A 224 18.49 24.59 -16.95
CA GLU A 224 17.06 24.34 -17.16
C GLU A 224 16.61 22.98 -16.63
N VAL A 225 15.37 22.96 -16.11
CA VAL A 225 14.67 21.73 -15.76
C VAL A 225 14.10 21.14 -17.04
N VAL A 226 14.59 19.97 -17.44
CA VAL A 226 14.20 19.30 -18.69
C VAL A 226 13.27 18.12 -18.50
N ALA A 227 13.19 17.58 -17.28
CA ALA A 227 12.30 16.48 -16.97
C ALA A 227 12.00 16.38 -15.47
N LEU A 228 11.01 15.55 -15.16
CA LEU A 228 10.61 15.12 -13.83
C LEU A 228 10.66 13.59 -13.77
N ARG A 229 11.27 13.05 -12.72
CA ARG A 229 11.30 11.61 -12.41
C ARG A 229 10.43 11.29 -11.22
N TRP A 230 9.61 10.26 -11.36
CA TRP A 230 8.74 9.78 -10.30
C TRP A 230 8.67 8.25 -10.26
N LYS A 231 9.06 7.66 -9.13
CA LYS A 231 8.94 6.23 -8.89
C LYS A 231 7.53 5.88 -8.40
N ILE A 232 6.71 5.33 -9.29
CA ILE A 232 5.28 5.03 -9.05
C ILE A 232 5.08 3.62 -8.48
N ASP A 233 5.90 2.68 -8.92
CA ASP A 233 5.88 1.27 -8.51
C ASP A 233 7.30 0.77 -8.21
N ASP A 234 7.39 -0.39 -7.56
CA ASP A 234 8.64 -1.04 -7.17
C ASP A 234 9.30 -1.84 -8.30
N THR A 235 8.60 -2.04 -9.41
CA THR A 235 9.12 -2.72 -10.61
C THR A 235 10.02 -1.83 -11.46
N GLN A 236 9.92 -0.51 -11.29
CA GLN A 236 10.71 0.49 -11.99
C GLN A 236 11.76 1.10 -11.06
N GLU A 237 12.98 0.59 -11.12
CA GLU A 237 14.07 1.00 -10.22
C GLU A 237 14.35 2.51 -10.31
N GLU A 238 14.46 3.03 -11.52
CA GLU A 238 14.77 4.44 -11.81
C GLU A 238 13.54 5.38 -11.83
N GLY A 239 12.34 4.81 -11.79
CA GLY A 239 11.06 5.53 -11.91
C GLY A 239 10.73 5.99 -13.34
N CYS A 240 9.50 6.49 -13.51
CA CYS A 240 9.01 7.03 -14.78
C CYS A 240 9.61 8.41 -15.05
N VAL A 241 9.96 8.69 -16.31
CA VAL A 241 10.42 10.00 -16.77
C VAL A 241 9.29 10.76 -17.44
N PHE A 242 9.21 12.05 -17.15
CA PHE A 242 8.24 12.99 -17.70
C PHE A 242 9.00 14.19 -18.28
N GLU A 243 8.87 14.45 -19.57
CA GLU A 243 9.57 15.51 -20.31
C GLU A 243 8.66 16.71 -20.58
#